data_AF-A0A0F2PWT9-F1
#
_entry.id   AF-A0A0F2PWT9-F1
#
_cell.length_a   1.000
_cell.length_b   1.000
_cell.length_c   1.000
_cell.angle_alpha   90.00
_cell.angle_beta   90.00
_cell.angle_gamma   90.00
#
_symmetry.space_group_name_H-M   'P 1'
#
loop_
_entity.id
_entity.type
_entity.pdbx_description
1 polymer ?
#
loop_
_entity_poly.entity_id
_entity_poly.type
_entity_poly.pdbx_seq_one_letter_code
_entity_poly.pdbx_strand_id
1 'polypeptide(L)'
;MTTTSGILKSNKKYCFDPLKDNPNDLPDQIGIYMICAKNKDSLEKMMIGAVFPEMDGLPIIYIGISEKQGLKKRDYRNHFKGTARKSTFRKSLGSLFQWQEDRIYDNTGKYKFNPICEQELTKWMHDNLLIYYWLITDTDIFDLETKLINELDPPMNIAKNKSPVNKEFRKHLCELRN
;
A
#
# COMPACT_ATOMS: atom_id res chain seq x y z
N MET A 1 20.10 -20.01 -5.10
CA MET A 1 19.28 -19.00 -4.39
C MET A 1 18.04 -18.74 -5.22
N THR A 2 16.85 -18.97 -4.67
CA THR A 2 15.59 -18.64 -5.36
C THR A 2 15.46 -17.12 -5.42
N THR A 3 15.26 -16.55 -6.61
CA THR A 3 14.98 -15.12 -6.74
C THR A 3 13.62 -14.81 -6.10
N THR A 4 13.43 -13.58 -5.64
CA THR A 4 12.13 -13.03 -5.21
C THR A 4 11.01 -13.32 -6.23
N SER A 5 11.28 -13.14 -7.52
CA SER A 5 10.38 -13.49 -8.63
C SER A 5 10.07 -14.98 -8.65
N GLY A 6 11.05 -15.83 -8.36
CA GLY A 6 10.87 -17.27 -8.20
C GLY A 6 9.93 -17.62 -7.05
N ILE A 7 10.07 -16.96 -5.90
CA ILE A 7 9.21 -17.16 -4.72
C ILE A 7 7.76 -16.76 -5.03
N LEU A 8 7.54 -15.61 -5.67
CA LEU A 8 6.19 -15.20 -6.06
C LEU A 8 5.58 -16.14 -7.12
N LYS A 9 6.39 -16.69 -8.03
CA LYS A 9 5.94 -17.64 -9.05
C LYS A 9 5.62 -19.02 -8.49
N SER A 10 6.33 -19.46 -7.45
CA SER A 10 6.10 -20.75 -6.80
C SER A 10 4.91 -20.74 -5.85
N ASN A 11 4.39 -19.57 -5.49
CA ASN A 11 3.25 -19.42 -4.59
C ASN A 11 2.01 -18.97 -5.37
N LYS A 12 0.83 -19.43 -4.93
CA LYS A 12 -0.43 -19.03 -5.56
C LYS A 12 -0.70 -17.54 -5.29
N LYS A 13 -0.88 -16.79 -6.38
CA LYS A 13 -1.34 -15.40 -6.36
C LYS A 13 -2.86 -15.34 -6.20
N TYR A 14 -3.33 -14.47 -5.34
CA TYR A 14 -4.74 -14.12 -5.18
C TYR A 14 -4.95 -12.65 -5.50
N CYS A 15 -6.17 -12.29 -5.90
CA CYS A 15 -6.60 -10.92 -6.16
C CYS A 15 -7.79 -10.60 -5.26
N PHE A 16 -7.84 -9.38 -4.74
CA PHE A 16 -8.95 -8.85 -3.98
C PHE A 16 -9.31 -7.46 -4.51
N ASP A 17 -10.53 -7.33 -5.04
CA ASP A 17 -11.15 -6.09 -5.48
C ASP A 17 -12.12 -5.60 -4.38
N PRO A 18 -11.80 -4.50 -3.67
CA PRO A 18 -12.64 -3.98 -2.59
C PRO A 18 -14.05 -3.56 -3.01
N LEU A 19 -14.34 -3.40 -4.31
CA LEU A 19 -15.70 -3.14 -4.80
C LEU A 19 -16.53 -4.40 -5.05
N LYS A 20 -15.89 -5.55 -5.24
CA LYS A 20 -16.55 -6.78 -5.71
C LYS A 20 -16.50 -7.89 -4.66
N ASP A 21 -15.38 -7.99 -3.97
CA ASP A 21 -15.09 -9.12 -3.10
C ASP A 21 -15.52 -8.83 -1.67
N ASN A 22 -15.93 -9.88 -0.95
CA ASN A 22 -16.31 -9.77 0.44
C ASN A 22 -15.03 -9.72 1.30
N PRO A 23 -14.82 -8.66 2.11
CA PRO A 23 -13.67 -8.58 3.01
C PRO A 23 -13.53 -9.75 3.99
N ASN A 24 -14.62 -10.50 4.23
CA ASN A 24 -14.59 -11.66 5.09
C ASN A 24 -13.86 -12.86 4.48
N ASP A 25 -13.65 -12.86 3.16
CA ASP A 25 -13.00 -13.96 2.43
C ASP A 25 -11.47 -13.81 2.42
N LEU A 26 -10.96 -12.64 2.82
CA LEU A 26 -9.53 -12.43 3.01
C LEU A 26 -8.99 -13.37 4.11
N PRO A 27 -7.82 -14.00 3.89
CA PRO A 27 -7.28 -14.95 4.85
C PRO A 27 -6.67 -14.26 6.06
N ASP A 28 -6.81 -14.90 7.22
CA ASP A 28 -6.08 -14.56 8.45
C ASP A 28 -4.72 -15.28 8.49
N GLN A 29 -3.91 -15.12 7.44
CA GLN A 29 -2.64 -15.84 7.27
C GLN A 29 -1.47 -14.92 6.95
N ILE A 30 -0.27 -15.40 7.24
CA ILE A 30 0.98 -14.72 6.92
C ILE A 30 1.15 -14.65 5.40
N GLY A 31 1.60 -13.51 4.91
CA GLY A 31 1.81 -13.35 3.48
C GLY A 31 2.39 -11.99 3.11
N ILE A 32 2.49 -11.79 1.81
CA ILE A 32 2.85 -10.51 1.22
C ILE A 32 1.71 -10.01 0.36
N TYR A 33 1.53 -8.69 0.30
CA TYR A 33 0.54 -8.06 -0.55
C TYR A 33 1.13 -6.88 -1.31
N MET A 34 0.54 -6.63 -2.47
CA MET A 34 0.81 -5.49 -3.33
C MET A 34 -0.51 -4.74 -3.51
N ILE A 35 -0.51 -3.44 -3.23
CA ILE A 35 -1.60 -2.56 -3.59
C ILE A 35 -1.29 -2.03 -4.99
N CYS A 36 -2.22 -2.26 -5.91
CA CYS A 36 -2.12 -1.80 -7.29
C CYS A 36 -3.27 -0.86 -7.61
N ALA A 37 -3.05 0.08 -8.53
CA ALA A 37 -4.13 0.89 -9.06
C ALA A 37 -4.78 0.21 -10.26
N LYS A 38 -6.09 0.35 -10.35
CA LYS A 38 -6.93 -0.13 -11.47
C LYS A 38 -6.73 0.70 -12.73
N ASN A 39 -6.35 1.96 -12.58
CA ASN A 39 -6.10 2.90 -13.68
C ASN A 39 -4.84 3.73 -13.36
N LYS A 40 -3.90 3.79 -14.31
CA LYS A 40 -2.67 4.58 -14.18
C LYS A 40 -2.93 6.09 -14.24
N ASP A 41 -3.88 6.53 -15.05
CA ASP A 41 -4.19 7.95 -15.26
C ASP A 41 -4.67 8.64 -13.98
N SER A 42 -5.35 7.91 -13.09
CA SER A 42 -5.78 8.45 -11.79
C SER A 42 -4.61 8.66 -10.84
N LEU A 43 -3.53 7.91 -11.00
CA LEU A 43 -2.30 8.07 -10.25
C LEU A 43 -1.40 9.15 -10.83
N GLU A 44 -1.21 9.22 -12.14
CA GLU A 44 -0.25 10.15 -12.77
C GLU A 44 -0.56 11.62 -12.47
N LYS A 45 -1.84 11.96 -12.31
CA LYS A 45 -2.27 13.31 -11.89
C LYS A 45 -1.89 13.63 -10.44
N MET A 46 -1.90 12.62 -9.58
CA MET A 46 -1.68 12.76 -8.13
C MET A 46 -0.20 12.57 -7.75
N MET A 47 0.51 11.71 -8.47
CA MET A 47 1.85 11.24 -8.16
C MET A 47 2.82 11.66 -9.26
N ILE A 48 2.87 12.96 -9.53
CA ILE A 48 3.65 13.55 -10.63
C ILE A 48 5.12 13.15 -10.49
N GLY A 49 5.69 12.62 -11.57
CA GLY A 49 7.08 12.19 -11.63
C GLY A 49 7.38 10.83 -10.96
N ALA A 50 6.36 10.15 -10.41
CA ALA A 50 6.52 8.77 -9.95
C ALA A 50 6.61 7.80 -11.14
N VAL A 51 7.48 6.81 -11.02
CA VAL A 51 7.57 5.65 -11.91
C VAL A 51 6.84 4.49 -11.24
N PHE A 52 6.07 3.74 -12.00
CA PHE A 52 5.30 2.62 -11.48
C PHE A 52 5.84 1.31 -12.05
N PRO A 53 6.35 0.38 -11.22
CA PRO A 53 6.40 -1.02 -11.62
C PRO A 53 4.99 -1.55 -11.89
N GLU A 54 4.88 -2.59 -12.71
CA GLU A 54 3.58 -3.17 -13.06
C GLU A 54 3.52 -4.66 -12.73
N MET A 55 2.33 -5.13 -12.34
CA MET A 55 1.98 -6.54 -12.25
C MET A 55 0.68 -6.77 -12.99
N ASP A 56 0.68 -7.71 -13.94
CA ASP A 56 -0.45 -7.98 -14.84
C ASP A 56 -0.99 -6.71 -15.54
N GLY A 57 -0.08 -5.78 -15.89
CA GLY A 57 -0.44 -4.50 -16.52
C GLY A 57 -1.03 -3.46 -15.58
N LEU A 58 -1.00 -3.70 -14.26
CA LEU A 58 -1.50 -2.75 -13.26
C LEU A 58 -0.36 -2.12 -12.46
N PRO A 59 -0.35 -0.77 -12.29
CA PRO A 59 0.65 -0.07 -11.50
C PRO A 59 0.68 -0.53 -10.05
N ILE A 60 1.83 -1.01 -9.58
CA ILE A 60 2.06 -1.33 -8.17
C ILE A 60 2.50 -0.05 -7.46
N ILE A 61 1.75 0.37 -6.46
CA ILE A 61 2.02 1.61 -5.72
C ILE A 61 2.62 1.36 -4.34
N TYR A 62 2.34 0.19 -3.76
CA TYR A 62 2.80 -0.15 -2.41
C TYR A 62 2.92 -1.67 -2.24
N ILE A 63 3.94 -2.10 -1.50
CA ILE A 63 4.16 -3.49 -1.09
C ILE A 63 4.19 -3.55 0.44
N GLY A 64 3.52 -4.53 1.02
CA GLY A 64 3.52 -4.75 2.46
C GLY A 64 3.42 -6.22 2.84
N ILE A 65 3.67 -6.51 4.10
CA ILE A 65 3.47 -7.86 4.67
C ILE A 65 2.25 -7.92 5.57
N SER A 66 1.62 -9.09 5.54
CA SER A 66 0.64 -9.53 6.52
C SER A 66 1.34 -10.45 7.53
N GLU A 67 1.43 -9.99 8.77
CA GLU A 67 2.00 -10.76 9.88
C GLU A 67 0.98 -11.75 10.47
N LYS A 68 1.25 -12.35 11.64
CA LYS A 68 0.40 -13.37 12.30
C LYS A 68 -1.08 -13.01 12.44
N GLN A 69 -1.42 -11.73 12.45
CA GLN A 69 -2.81 -11.28 12.54
C GLN A 69 -3.57 -11.42 11.21
N GLY A 70 -2.87 -11.49 10.07
CA GLY A 70 -3.47 -11.75 8.77
C GLY A 70 -3.94 -10.52 7.98
N LEU A 71 -4.09 -10.70 6.66
CA LEU A 71 -4.39 -9.66 5.68
C LEU A 71 -5.77 -9.05 5.94
N LYS A 72 -6.73 -9.88 6.36
CA LYS A 72 -8.08 -9.45 6.76
C LYS A 72 -8.08 -8.59 8.01
N LYS A 73 -7.56 -9.10 9.14
CA LYS A 73 -7.71 -8.45 10.45
C LYS A 73 -6.89 -7.18 10.60
N ARG A 74 -5.66 -7.13 10.05
CA ARG A 74 -4.78 -5.99 10.24
C ARG A 74 -4.75 -5.10 9.02
N ASP A 75 -4.29 -5.60 7.88
CA ASP A 75 -3.90 -4.72 6.78
C ASP A 75 -5.12 -4.15 6.07
N TYR A 76 -6.06 -4.99 5.64
CA TYR A 76 -7.28 -4.52 4.99
C TYR A 76 -8.12 -3.64 5.93
N ARG A 77 -8.33 -4.07 7.19
CA ARG A 77 -9.08 -3.26 8.17
C ARG A 77 -8.40 -1.94 8.49
N ASN A 78 -7.07 -1.87 8.55
CA ASN A 78 -6.37 -0.61 8.85
C ASN A 78 -6.28 0.32 7.63
N HIS A 79 -6.08 -0.23 6.43
CA HIS A 79 -5.93 0.55 5.21
C HIS A 79 -7.28 0.94 4.59
N PHE A 80 -8.19 -0.01 4.39
CA PHE A 80 -9.45 0.21 3.69
C PHE A 80 -10.62 0.55 4.61
N LYS A 81 -10.59 0.13 5.88
CA LYS A 81 -11.65 0.47 6.87
C LYS A 81 -11.19 1.36 8.02
N GLY A 82 -9.91 1.74 8.02
CA GLY A 82 -9.29 2.49 9.10
C GLY A 82 -9.21 3.99 8.82
N THR A 83 -8.36 4.66 9.59
CA THR A 83 -8.07 6.09 9.41
C THR A 83 -6.57 6.29 9.26
N ALA A 84 -6.14 7.45 8.77
CA ALA A 84 -4.74 7.81 8.68
C ALA A 84 -3.99 7.72 10.02
N ARG A 85 -4.69 7.80 11.17
CA ARG A 85 -4.09 7.59 12.51
C ARG A 85 -3.35 6.27 12.65
N LYS A 86 -3.84 5.19 12.02
CA LYS A 86 -3.26 3.85 12.12
C LYS A 86 -2.61 3.35 10.82
N SER A 87 -2.66 4.15 9.76
CA SER A 87 -2.21 3.72 8.43
C SER A 87 -1.28 4.75 7.81
N THR A 88 0.00 4.38 7.71
CA THR A 88 1.02 5.16 7.00
C THR A 88 0.68 5.31 5.51
N PHE A 89 0.12 4.27 4.89
CA PHE A 89 -0.36 4.33 3.51
C PHE A 89 -1.47 5.38 3.33
N ARG A 90 -2.48 5.41 4.22
CA ARG A 90 -3.54 6.45 4.18
C ARG A 90 -2.98 7.85 4.42
N LYS A 91 -2.01 8.01 5.34
CA LYS A 91 -1.33 9.30 5.53
C LYS A 91 -0.66 9.78 4.25
N SER A 92 0.04 8.90 3.55
CA SER A 92 0.67 9.22 2.28
C SER A 92 -0.35 9.59 1.21
N LEU A 93 -1.42 8.79 1.01
CA LEU A 93 -2.47 9.13 0.05
C LEU A 93 -3.14 10.46 0.36
N GLY A 94 -3.63 10.68 1.58
CA GLY A 94 -4.29 11.94 1.93
C GLY A 94 -3.37 13.16 1.84
N SER A 95 -2.06 12.99 2.02
CA SER A 95 -1.09 14.07 1.80
C SER A 95 -0.92 14.40 0.31
N LEU A 96 -1.04 13.40 -0.58
CA LEU A 96 -1.07 13.62 -2.04
C LEU A 96 -2.36 14.30 -2.51
N PHE A 97 -3.46 14.13 -1.77
CA PHE A 97 -4.69 14.91 -1.96
C PHE A 97 -4.60 16.34 -1.41
N GLN A 98 -3.47 16.74 -0.84
CA GLN A 98 -3.23 18.08 -0.27
C GLN A 98 -4.12 18.42 0.94
N TRP A 99 -4.49 17.41 1.73
CA TRP A 99 -5.32 17.57 2.93
C TRP A 99 -4.53 17.83 4.22
N GLN A 100 -3.41 18.56 4.14
CA GLN A 100 -2.56 18.89 5.29
C GLN A 100 -3.34 19.71 6.33
N GLU A 101 -4.14 20.68 5.88
CA GLU A 101 -4.93 21.56 6.75
C GLU A 101 -6.12 20.83 7.41
N ASP A 102 -6.51 19.66 6.88
CA ASP A 102 -7.61 18.84 7.39
C ASP A 102 -7.18 17.81 8.44
N ARG A 103 -5.93 17.89 8.91
CA ARG A 103 -5.39 16.97 9.91
C ARG A 103 -5.94 17.28 11.31
N ILE A 104 -6.48 16.26 11.97
CA ILE A 104 -6.94 16.30 13.35
C ILE A 104 -5.98 15.46 14.22
N TYR A 105 -5.17 16.15 15.02
CA TYR A 105 -4.19 15.56 15.93
C TYR A 105 -4.83 15.10 17.24
N ASP A 106 -4.37 13.97 17.77
CA ASP A 106 -4.63 13.58 19.16
C ASP A 106 -3.52 14.06 20.10
N ASN A 107 -3.71 13.81 21.40
CA ASN A 107 -2.76 14.17 22.46
C ASN A 107 -1.41 13.44 22.36
N THR A 108 -1.26 12.43 21.50
CA THR A 108 0.01 11.72 21.25
C THR A 108 0.75 12.26 20.02
N GLY A 109 0.22 13.31 19.38
CA GLY A 109 0.76 13.87 18.15
C GLY A 109 0.42 13.05 16.89
N LYS A 110 -0.43 12.03 17.00
CA LYS A 110 -0.89 11.27 15.83
C LYS A 110 -2.12 11.94 15.24
N TYR A 111 -2.12 12.17 13.93
CA TYR A 111 -3.27 12.71 13.22
C TYR A 111 -4.05 11.63 12.44
N LYS A 112 -5.34 11.91 12.25
CA LYS A 112 -6.15 11.41 11.14
C LYS A 112 -6.62 12.60 10.31
N PHE A 113 -7.18 12.39 9.13
CA PHE A 113 -7.88 13.48 8.44
C PHE A 113 -9.26 13.72 9.08
N ASN A 114 -9.88 14.85 8.76
CA ASN A 114 -11.25 15.13 9.15
C ASN A 114 -12.21 14.03 8.62
N PRO A 115 -13.42 13.88 9.18
CA PRO A 115 -14.33 12.82 8.78
C PRO A 115 -14.68 12.79 7.29
N ILE A 116 -14.78 13.95 6.64
CA ILE A 116 -15.11 14.08 5.22
C ILE A 116 -13.95 13.51 4.38
N CYS A 117 -12.73 13.98 4.62
CA CYS A 117 -11.54 13.49 3.92
C CYS A 117 -11.31 11.99 4.15
N GLU A 118 -11.54 11.45 5.35
CA GLU A 118 -11.39 10.01 5.59
C GLU A 118 -12.45 9.18 4.82
N GLN A 119 -13.67 9.69 4.68
CA GLN A 119 -14.72 9.05 3.88
C GLN A 119 -14.38 9.09 2.39
N GLU A 120 -13.96 10.25 1.88
CA GLU A 120 -13.52 10.42 0.49
C GLU A 120 -12.33 9.53 0.16
N LEU A 121 -11.32 9.48 1.04
CA LEU A 121 -10.17 8.60 0.89
C LEU A 121 -10.58 7.14 0.82
N THR A 122 -11.51 6.73 1.69
CA THR A 122 -12.02 5.35 1.71
C THR A 122 -12.71 5.02 0.40
N LYS A 123 -13.61 5.89 -0.07
CA LYS A 123 -14.30 5.72 -1.34
C LYS A 123 -13.31 5.63 -2.49
N TRP A 124 -12.38 6.58 -2.58
CA TRP A 124 -11.37 6.61 -3.63
C TRP A 124 -10.51 5.33 -3.63
N MET A 125 -10.08 4.86 -2.46
CA MET A 125 -9.31 3.60 -2.35
C MET A 125 -10.10 2.39 -2.85
N HIS A 126 -11.41 2.30 -2.55
CA HIS A 126 -12.23 1.19 -3.06
C HIS A 126 -12.37 1.28 -4.58
N ASP A 127 -12.65 2.47 -5.09
CA ASP A 127 -12.90 2.70 -6.51
C ASP A 127 -11.64 2.47 -7.37
N ASN A 128 -10.46 2.82 -6.86
CA ASN A 128 -9.24 2.90 -7.66
C ASN A 128 -8.21 1.82 -7.36
N LEU A 129 -8.30 1.10 -6.23
CA LEU A 129 -7.25 0.15 -5.83
C LEU A 129 -7.74 -1.29 -5.84
N LEU A 130 -6.78 -2.20 -6.02
CA LEU A 130 -6.92 -3.64 -5.80
C LEU A 130 -5.70 -4.17 -5.06
N ILE A 131 -5.85 -5.37 -4.50
CA ILE A 131 -4.79 -6.02 -3.73
C ILE A 131 -4.46 -7.35 -4.39
N TYR A 132 -3.21 -7.50 -4.82
CA TYR A 132 -2.65 -8.83 -5.05
C TYR A 132 -2.02 -9.34 -3.77
N TYR A 133 -2.20 -10.62 -3.43
CA TYR A 133 -1.56 -11.20 -2.25
C TYR A 133 -1.16 -12.66 -2.46
N TRP A 134 -0.15 -13.08 -1.68
CA TRP A 134 0.37 -14.43 -1.65
C TRP A 134 0.50 -14.87 -0.20
N LEU A 135 0.08 -16.10 0.07
CA LEU A 135 0.32 -16.76 1.34
C LEU A 135 1.73 -17.34 1.32
N ILE A 136 2.54 -17.01 2.33
CA ILE A 136 3.95 -17.40 2.39
C ILE A 136 4.26 -17.87 3.80
N THR A 137 4.59 -19.15 3.95
CA THR A 137 4.88 -19.79 5.24
C THR A 137 6.34 -20.20 5.41
N ASP A 138 7.04 -20.51 4.31
CA ASP A 138 8.33 -21.20 4.35
C ASP A 138 9.50 -20.27 4.01
N THR A 139 9.34 -18.97 4.20
CA THR A 139 10.35 -17.95 3.85
C THR A 139 10.29 -16.80 4.84
N ASP A 140 11.45 -16.18 5.11
CA ASP A 140 11.50 -14.92 5.86
C ASP A 140 10.78 -13.81 5.07
N ILE A 141 9.56 -13.51 5.49
CA ILE A 141 8.70 -12.51 4.84
C ILE A 141 9.28 -11.09 4.94
N PHE A 142 10.07 -10.77 5.97
CA PHE A 142 10.62 -9.44 6.17
C PHE A 142 11.77 -9.16 5.20
N ASP A 143 12.65 -10.15 5.02
CA ASP A 143 13.71 -10.11 4.01
C ASP A 143 13.10 -10.10 2.60
N LEU A 144 12.10 -10.95 2.34
CA LEU A 144 11.39 -11.00 1.06
C LEU A 144 10.72 -9.66 0.71
N GLU A 145 10.00 -9.05 1.65
CA GLU A 145 9.39 -7.73 1.47
C GLU A 145 10.44 -6.67 1.14
N THR A 146 11.54 -6.65 1.89
CA THR A 146 12.62 -5.69 1.68
C THR A 146 13.22 -5.85 0.28
N LYS A 147 13.49 -7.09 -0.16
CA LYS A 147 14.01 -7.35 -1.50
C LYS A 147 13.02 -6.92 -2.58
N LEU A 148 11.75 -7.31 -2.47
CA LEU A 148 10.72 -6.93 -3.44
C LEU A 148 10.51 -5.42 -3.53
N ILE A 149 10.53 -4.70 -2.41
CA ILE A 149 10.47 -3.23 -2.40
C ILE A 149 11.66 -2.63 -3.15
N ASN A 150 12.87 -3.16 -2.96
CA ASN A 150 14.06 -2.61 -3.61
C ASN A 150 14.16 -2.97 -5.09
N GLU A 151 13.65 -4.13 -5.49
CA GLU A 151 13.66 -4.58 -6.88
C GLU A 151 12.54 -3.95 -7.72
N LEU A 152 11.33 -3.85 -7.18
CA LEU A 152 10.18 -3.29 -7.89
C LEU A 152 10.09 -1.77 -7.73
N ASP A 153 10.70 -1.20 -6.69
CA ASP A 153 10.69 0.24 -6.40
C ASP A 153 9.29 0.89 -6.39
N PRO A 154 8.30 0.34 -5.66
CA PRO A 154 6.99 0.97 -5.55
C PRO A 154 7.11 2.38 -4.95
N PRO A 155 6.41 3.39 -5.52
CA PRO A 155 6.61 4.79 -5.17
C PRO A 155 6.19 5.16 -3.74
N MET A 156 5.28 4.42 -3.10
CA MET A 156 4.78 4.76 -1.76
C MET A 156 5.52 4.07 -0.60
N ASN A 157 6.47 3.19 -0.85
CA ASN A 157 7.28 2.56 0.21
C ASN A 157 8.43 3.47 0.65
N ILE A 158 8.20 4.36 1.61
CA ILE A 158 9.20 5.38 2.02
C ILE A 158 10.42 4.80 2.76
N ALA A 159 10.23 3.89 3.73
CA ALA A 159 11.30 3.55 4.69
C ALA A 159 12.30 2.49 4.17
N LYS A 160 11.82 1.41 3.54
CA LYS A 160 12.64 0.25 3.15
C LYS A 160 13.20 0.35 1.73
N ASN A 161 12.80 1.37 0.99
CA ASN A 161 13.10 1.50 -0.42
C ASN A 161 14.36 2.36 -0.66
N LYS A 162 15.44 1.69 -1.06
CA LYS A 162 16.75 2.27 -1.34
C LYS A 162 17.00 2.48 -2.84
N SER A 163 16.07 2.08 -3.70
CA SER A 163 16.23 2.27 -5.15
C SER A 163 16.25 3.76 -5.51
N PRO A 164 17.09 4.20 -6.44
CA PRO A 164 17.18 5.61 -6.83
C PRO A 164 15.98 6.10 -7.65
N VAL A 165 15.21 5.20 -8.27
CA VAL A 165 14.21 5.55 -9.31
C VAL A 165 13.12 6.49 -8.77
N ASN A 166 12.42 6.12 -7.70
CA ASN A 166 11.42 6.98 -7.06
C ASN A 166 11.95 7.80 -5.87
N LYS A 167 13.27 8.00 -5.75
CA LYS A 167 13.87 8.62 -4.55
C LYS A 167 13.36 10.04 -4.30
N GLU A 168 13.35 10.89 -5.32
CA GLU A 168 12.90 12.28 -5.20
C GLU A 168 11.39 12.36 -4.92
N PHE A 169 10.60 11.51 -5.58
CA PHE A 169 9.17 11.39 -5.29
C PHE A 169 8.93 11.00 -3.82
N ARG A 170 9.65 10.01 -3.31
CA ARG A 170 9.53 9.57 -1.91
C ARG A 170 9.97 10.65 -0.91
N LYS A 171 10.99 11.43 -1.26
CA LYS A 171 11.43 12.57 -0.45
C LYS A 171 10.31 13.63 -0.37
N HIS A 172 9.76 14.03 -1.51
CA HIS A 172 8.63 14.96 -1.56
C HIS A 172 7.42 14.44 -0.78
N LEU A 173 7.03 13.18 -0.97
CA LEU A 173 5.93 12.56 -0.23
C LEU A 173 6.19 12.49 1.28
N CYS A 174 7.44 12.32 1.70
CA CYS A 174 7.82 12.35 3.11
C CYS A 174 7.64 13.74 3.70
N GLU A 175 8.04 14.79 2.98
CA GLU A 175 7.84 16.19 3.36
C GLU A 175 6.36 16.53 3.47
N LEU A 176 5.55 16.11 2.48
CA LEU A 176 4.09 16.33 2.51
C LEU A 176 3.41 15.67 3.71
N ARG A 177 3.94 14.54 4.22
CA ARG A 177 3.32 13.73 5.28
C ARG A 177 3.61 14.26 6.69
N ASN A 178 4.76 14.90 6.87
CA ASN A 178 5.19 15.47 8.14
C ASN A 178 4.57 16.85 8.36
#